data_AF-U5VV21-F1
#
_entry.id   AF-U5VV21-F1
#
_cell.length_a   1.000
_cell.length_b   1.000
_cell.length_c   1.000
_cell.angle_alpha   90.00
_cell.angle_beta   90.00
_cell.angle_gamma   90.00
#
_symmetry.space_group_name_H-M   'P 1'
#
loop_
_entity.id
_entity.type
_entity.pdbx_description
1 polymer ?
#
loop_
_entity_poly.entity_id
_entity_poly.type
_entity_poly.pdbx_seq_one_letter_code
_entity_poly.pdbx_strand_id
1 'polypeptide(L)'
;MKISVRPLAATLIVLAVLVANAVDGDPASAAPRNTIAGSGTYLVGRDFNAGIYRSTGNTSCYWQRAKNAGGSLSSIIANDIGDGQRLVTVRATDKVFKTSRCRTWVRVLTPALKTKSRKTTIPGNGAYLVGSDFLPGTYRSSGNTQSCYWERARSADGTSAGIIANEISTGQLIAEISATDAVFKTSRCATWRRVG
;
A
#
# COMPACT_ATOMS: atom_id res chain seq x y z
N MET A 1 22.37 -45.80 -85.79
CA MET A 1 21.83 -44.55 -85.21
C MET A 1 20.48 -44.85 -84.58
N LYS A 2 20.42 -45.12 -83.27
CA LYS A 2 19.18 -45.21 -82.47
C LYS A 2 19.48 -44.72 -81.04
N ILE A 3 18.53 -43.95 -80.53
CA ILE A 3 18.63 -42.94 -79.47
C ILE A 3 18.59 -43.60 -78.09
N SER A 4 19.52 -43.19 -77.20
CA SER A 4 19.55 -43.54 -75.78
C SER A 4 18.71 -42.54 -74.99
N VAL A 5 17.68 -43.00 -74.29
CA VAL A 5 16.87 -42.20 -73.37
C VAL A 5 17.32 -42.48 -71.93
N ARG A 6 17.77 -41.45 -71.21
CA ARG A 6 18.06 -41.50 -69.77
C ARG A 6 16.87 -40.93 -68.98
N PRO A 7 16.41 -41.54 -67.88
CA PRO A 7 15.51 -40.87 -66.97
C PRO A 7 16.29 -39.95 -66.01
N LEU A 8 15.80 -38.72 -65.83
CA LEU A 8 16.25 -37.77 -64.80
C LEU A 8 15.81 -38.27 -63.42
N ALA A 9 16.74 -38.34 -62.47
CA ALA A 9 16.40 -38.47 -61.04
C ALA A 9 16.05 -37.08 -60.49
N ALA A 10 14.81 -36.92 -60.00
CA ALA A 10 14.38 -35.72 -59.30
C ALA A 10 14.88 -35.75 -57.85
N THR A 11 15.71 -34.79 -57.46
CA THR A 11 16.16 -34.60 -56.08
C THR A 11 15.05 -33.95 -55.27
N LEU A 12 14.46 -34.69 -54.34
CA LEU A 12 13.43 -34.18 -53.41
C LEU A 12 14.12 -33.38 -52.29
N ILE A 13 14.00 -32.05 -52.31
CA ILE A 13 14.41 -31.20 -51.18
C ILE A 13 13.28 -31.23 -50.14
N VAL A 14 13.47 -31.95 -49.05
CA VAL A 14 12.56 -31.89 -47.89
C VAL A 14 12.88 -30.61 -47.12
N LEU A 15 12.06 -29.58 -47.28
CA LEU A 15 12.13 -28.36 -46.48
C LEU A 15 11.55 -28.68 -45.08
N ALA A 16 12.41 -28.87 -44.10
CA ALA A 16 11.99 -29.02 -42.70
C ALA A 16 11.41 -27.69 -42.21
N VAL A 17 10.09 -27.60 -42.07
CA VAL A 17 9.45 -26.49 -41.37
C VAL A 17 9.67 -26.70 -39.88
N LEU A 18 10.63 -25.98 -39.29
CA LEU A 18 10.69 -25.84 -37.83
C LEU A 18 9.49 -25.03 -37.36
N VAL A 19 8.47 -25.70 -36.86
CA VAL A 19 7.46 -25.07 -36.00
C VAL A 19 8.11 -24.92 -34.63
N ALA A 20 8.65 -23.74 -34.34
CA ALA A 20 9.04 -23.37 -33.00
C ALA A 20 7.75 -23.15 -32.17
N ASN A 21 7.35 -24.16 -31.41
CA ASN A 21 6.39 -23.97 -30.33
C ASN A 21 7.06 -23.07 -29.29
N ALA A 22 6.63 -21.81 -29.19
CA ALA A 22 7.00 -20.95 -28.10
C ALA A 22 6.48 -21.60 -26.82
N VAL A 23 7.43 -22.12 -26.02
CA VAL A 23 7.18 -22.67 -24.69
C VAL A 23 6.58 -21.59 -23.80
N ASP A 24 5.53 -21.96 -23.09
CA ASP A 24 4.82 -21.16 -22.10
C ASP A 24 5.80 -20.42 -21.19
N GLY A 25 5.71 -19.09 -21.19
CA GLY A 25 6.36 -18.28 -20.17
C GLY A 25 5.74 -18.62 -18.82
N ASP A 26 6.52 -19.21 -17.93
CA ASP A 26 6.16 -19.45 -16.54
C ASP A 26 5.55 -18.17 -15.92
N PRO A 27 4.31 -18.19 -15.38
CA PRO A 27 3.70 -17.02 -14.73
C PRO A 27 4.42 -16.59 -13.44
N ALA A 28 5.47 -17.31 -13.02
CA ALA A 28 6.30 -16.95 -11.88
C ALA A 28 7.34 -15.87 -12.22
N SER A 29 7.21 -14.73 -11.53
CA SER A 29 8.20 -13.68 -11.34
C SER A 29 8.18 -12.47 -12.29
N ALA A 30 7.01 -11.83 -12.42
CA ALA A 30 7.01 -10.38 -12.59
C ALA A 30 7.68 -9.71 -11.38
N ALA A 31 8.60 -8.77 -11.61
CA ALA A 31 9.25 -8.01 -10.55
C ALA A 31 8.23 -7.40 -9.57
N PRO A 32 8.51 -7.36 -8.26
CA PRO A 32 7.53 -6.91 -7.28
C PRO A 32 7.17 -5.44 -7.47
N ARG A 33 5.90 -5.18 -7.80
CA ARG A 33 5.34 -3.84 -8.01
C ARG A 33 5.05 -3.16 -6.66
N ASN A 34 6.11 -2.62 -6.06
CA ASN A 34 6.14 -2.08 -4.69
C ASN A 34 5.90 -0.56 -4.60
N THR A 35 5.52 0.09 -5.69
CA THR A 35 5.27 1.54 -5.74
C THR A 35 3.96 1.85 -6.45
N ILE A 36 3.28 2.91 -6.01
CA ILE A 36 2.08 3.46 -6.65
C ILE A 36 2.34 4.95 -6.86
N ALA A 37 2.23 5.47 -8.07
CA ALA A 37 2.78 6.78 -8.46
C ALA A 37 2.16 7.99 -7.74
N GLY A 38 1.00 7.83 -7.08
CA GLY A 38 0.22 8.91 -6.49
C GLY A 38 -1.21 8.83 -7.00
N SER A 39 -1.83 9.97 -7.34
CA SER A 39 -3.22 10.04 -7.82
C SER A 39 -3.54 9.03 -8.93
N GLY A 40 -4.68 8.34 -8.83
CA GLY A 40 -5.14 7.38 -9.82
C GLY A 40 -6.07 6.31 -9.24
N THR A 41 -6.48 5.39 -10.10
CA THR A 41 -7.25 4.19 -9.76
C THR A 41 -6.46 2.98 -10.24
N TYR A 42 -6.09 2.09 -9.32
CA TYR A 42 -5.17 0.99 -9.56
C TYR A 42 -5.83 -0.34 -9.22
N LEU A 43 -5.60 -1.36 -10.03
CA LEU A 43 -6.01 -2.73 -9.74
C LEU A 43 -5.01 -3.43 -8.85
N VAL A 44 -5.48 -3.94 -7.72
CA VAL A 44 -4.68 -4.72 -6.77
C VAL A 44 -4.35 -6.08 -7.39
N GLY A 45 -3.10 -6.52 -7.24
CA GLY A 45 -2.59 -7.76 -7.84
C GLY A 45 -2.13 -7.60 -9.28
N ARG A 46 -2.72 -6.67 -10.05
CA ARG A 46 -2.30 -6.39 -11.44
C ARG A 46 -1.35 -5.21 -11.53
N ASP A 47 -1.72 -4.04 -11.02
CA ASP A 47 -0.93 -2.81 -11.16
C ASP A 47 0.09 -2.68 -10.02
N PHE A 48 -0.21 -3.26 -8.85
CA PHE A 48 0.69 -3.33 -7.70
C PHE A 48 0.35 -4.53 -6.79
N ASN A 49 1.29 -4.94 -5.93
CA ASN A 49 1.08 -6.06 -5.02
C ASN A 49 0.31 -5.64 -3.75
N ALA A 50 -0.49 -6.53 -3.18
CA ALA A 50 -1.09 -6.29 -1.87
C ALA A 50 0.00 -6.11 -0.77
N GLY A 51 -0.31 -5.35 0.27
CA GLY A 51 0.60 -5.08 1.38
C GLY A 51 0.34 -3.76 2.10
N ILE A 52 1.27 -3.39 2.98
CA ILE A 52 1.25 -2.10 3.67
C ILE A 52 1.97 -1.07 2.81
N TYR A 53 1.34 0.06 2.57
CA TYR A 53 1.88 1.16 1.77
C TYR A 53 1.93 2.43 2.59
N ARG A 54 2.97 3.24 2.34
CA ARG A 54 3.22 4.52 2.98
C ARG A 54 3.39 5.62 1.96
N SER A 55 2.77 6.77 2.19
CA SER A 55 3.00 8.01 1.45
C SER A 55 3.30 9.13 2.45
N THR A 56 4.31 9.97 2.20
CA THR A 56 4.82 10.94 3.19
C THR A 56 4.79 12.38 2.70
N GLY A 57 4.49 13.31 3.61
CA GLY A 57 4.48 14.75 3.32
C GLY A 57 3.28 15.19 2.48
N ASN A 58 2.13 14.57 2.71
CA ASN A 58 0.92 14.85 1.95
C ASN A 58 0.14 16.05 2.47
N THR A 59 -0.67 16.62 1.59
CA THR A 59 -1.71 17.60 1.90
C THR A 59 -3.02 17.14 1.26
N SER A 60 -4.07 16.95 2.06
CA SER A 60 -5.39 16.49 1.63
C SER A 60 -5.34 15.19 0.80
N CYS A 61 -4.46 14.27 1.18
CA CYS A 61 -4.32 12.98 0.50
C CYS A 61 -5.51 12.08 0.83
N TYR A 62 -6.27 11.75 -0.21
CA TYR A 62 -7.37 10.80 -0.15
C TYR A 62 -6.91 9.42 -0.63
N TRP A 63 -7.30 8.38 0.08
CA TRP A 63 -7.17 7.01 -0.40
C TRP A 63 -8.46 6.22 -0.14
N GLN A 64 -8.69 5.19 -0.95
CA GLN A 64 -9.85 4.32 -0.88
C GLN A 64 -9.48 2.91 -1.33
N ARG A 65 -9.90 1.93 -0.54
CA ARG A 65 -9.93 0.51 -0.90
C ARG A 65 -11.35 0.17 -1.35
N ALA A 66 -11.51 -0.57 -2.45
CA ALA A 66 -12.82 -0.89 -3.00
C ALA A 66 -12.93 -2.32 -3.55
N LYS A 67 -14.16 -2.83 -3.52
CA LYS A 67 -14.56 -4.18 -3.98
C LYS A 67 -14.55 -4.29 -5.51
N ASN A 68 -14.71 -3.18 -6.23
CA ASN A 68 -14.73 -3.13 -7.69
C ASN A 68 -14.45 -1.70 -8.18
N ALA A 69 -14.36 -1.54 -9.52
CA ALA A 69 -14.07 -0.27 -10.18
C ALA A 69 -15.33 0.54 -10.58
N GLY A 70 -16.53 0.12 -10.17
CA GLY A 70 -17.79 0.73 -10.60
C GLY A 70 -18.08 2.11 -9.99
N GLY A 71 -17.26 2.58 -9.04
CA GLY A 71 -17.38 3.93 -8.46
C GLY A 71 -18.50 4.13 -7.45
N SER A 72 -19.34 3.12 -7.19
CA SER A 72 -20.42 3.18 -6.20
C SER A 72 -19.89 3.31 -4.76
N LEU A 73 -20.57 4.08 -3.92
CA LEU A 73 -20.26 4.19 -2.48
C LEU A 73 -20.36 2.83 -1.76
N SER A 74 -21.25 1.93 -2.20
CA SER A 74 -21.39 0.59 -1.61
C SER A 74 -20.21 -0.34 -1.92
N SER A 75 -19.37 0.03 -2.89
CA SER A 75 -18.13 -0.68 -3.21
C SER A 75 -16.98 -0.31 -2.28
N ILE A 76 -17.08 0.81 -1.55
CA ILE A 76 -16.03 1.29 -0.65
C ILE A 76 -15.88 0.31 0.51
N ILE A 77 -14.67 -0.21 0.69
CA ILE A 77 -14.28 -1.04 1.83
C ILE A 77 -13.84 -0.15 2.99
N ALA A 78 -12.97 0.80 2.67
CA ALA A 78 -12.48 1.82 3.58
C ALA A 78 -11.96 2.99 2.76
N ASN A 79 -12.05 4.19 3.31
CA ASN A 79 -11.43 5.38 2.75
C ASN A 79 -10.99 6.32 3.87
N ASP A 80 -10.11 7.24 3.52
CA ASP A 80 -9.61 8.21 4.48
C ASP A 80 -9.04 9.43 3.75
N ILE A 81 -9.00 10.56 4.44
CA ILE A 81 -8.42 11.80 3.94
C ILE A 81 -7.60 12.48 5.04
N GLY A 82 -6.45 13.01 4.68
CA GLY A 82 -5.72 13.90 5.58
C GLY A 82 -4.31 14.24 5.13
N ASP A 83 -3.61 14.90 6.02
CA ASP A 83 -2.26 15.43 5.78
C ASP A 83 -1.18 14.50 6.36
N GLY A 84 0.08 14.86 6.09
CA GLY A 84 1.25 14.22 6.67
C GLY A 84 1.54 12.84 6.08
N GLN A 85 2.05 11.94 6.92
CA GLN A 85 2.24 10.54 6.54
C GLN A 85 0.89 9.83 6.47
N ARG A 86 0.62 9.11 5.38
CA ARG A 86 -0.51 8.20 5.26
C ARG A 86 -0.02 6.77 5.20
N LEU A 87 -0.78 5.87 5.80
CA LEU A 87 -0.56 4.42 5.78
C LEU A 87 -1.83 3.73 5.35
N VAL A 88 -1.70 2.67 4.56
CA VAL A 88 -2.82 1.80 4.18
C VAL A 88 -2.37 0.36 4.10
N THR A 89 -3.16 -0.56 4.66
CA THR A 89 -3.05 -1.99 4.41
C THR A 89 -4.00 -2.36 3.28
N VAL A 90 -3.44 -2.62 2.09
CA VAL A 90 -4.19 -3.14 0.94
C VAL A 90 -4.18 -4.66 1.01
N ARG A 91 -5.37 -5.28 1.07
CA ARG A 91 -5.52 -6.73 1.15
C ARG A 91 -5.59 -7.31 -0.27
N ALA A 92 -5.16 -8.56 -0.43
CA ALA A 92 -5.24 -9.26 -1.72
C ALA A 92 -6.69 -9.44 -2.22
N THR A 93 -7.67 -9.38 -1.32
CA THR A 93 -9.10 -9.44 -1.63
C THR A 93 -9.65 -8.12 -2.17
N ASP A 94 -8.94 -7.01 -1.96
CA ASP A 94 -9.32 -5.72 -2.53
C ASP A 94 -9.15 -5.81 -4.05
N LYS A 95 -10.04 -5.19 -4.82
CA LYS A 95 -9.92 -5.17 -6.28
C LYS A 95 -9.35 -3.86 -6.78
N VAL A 96 -9.66 -2.77 -6.09
CA VAL A 96 -9.29 -1.43 -6.49
C VAL A 96 -8.70 -0.65 -5.32
N PHE A 97 -7.61 0.05 -5.59
CA PHE A 97 -7.10 1.11 -4.75
C PHE A 97 -7.17 2.43 -5.51
N LYS A 98 -7.96 3.37 -5.02
CA LYS A 98 -8.07 4.72 -5.56
C LYS A 98 -7.36 5.68 -4.62
N THR A 99 -6.59 6.60 -5.17
CA THR A 99 -5.87 7.61 -4.40
C THR A 99 -5.89 8.94 -5.15
N SER A 100 -5.91 10.05 -4.42
CA SER A 100 -5.96 11.39 -4.98
C SER A 100 -5.20 12.36 -4.09
N ARG A 101 -4.39 13.25 -4.70
CA ARG A 101 -3.55 14.25 -4.02
C ARG A 101 -2.53 13.65 -3.06
N CYS A 102 -2.26 12.35 -3.19
CA CYS A 102 -1.21 11.68 -2.47
C CYS A 102 0.07 11.67 -3.30
N ARG A 103 1.19 11.83 -2.62
CA ARG A 103 2.52 11.52 -3.16
C ARG A 103 2.65 10.01 -3.36
N THR A 104 3.71 9.61 -4.04
CA THR A 104 4.06 8.21 -4.29
C THR A 104 3.90 7.35 -3.04
N TRP A 105 3.18 6.25 -3.18
CA TRP A 105 3.10 5.23 -2.15
C TRP A 105 4.22 4.22 -2.35
N VAL A 106 4.93 3.91 -1.27
CA VAL A 106 5.99 2.90 -1.25
C VAL A 106 5.59 1.80 -0.29
N ARG A 107 5.75 0.54 -0.73
CA ARG A 107 5.43 -0.63 0.09
C ARG A 107 6.39 -0.71 1.28
N VAL A 108 5.84 -0.86 2.47
CA VAL A 108 6.61 -1.12 3.69
C VAL A 108 6.94 -2.62 3.74
N LEU A 109 8.21 -2.96 3.55
CA LEU A 109 8.67 -4.35 3.53
C LEU A 109 8.92 -4.89 4.94
N THR A 110 8.88 -6.22 5.09
CA THR A 110 9.05 -6.91 6.39
C THR A 110 10.30 -6.47 7.18
N PRO A 111 11.48 -6.26 6.57
CA PRO A 111 12.63 -5.74 7.33
C PRO A 111 12.34 -4.39 7.99
N ALA A 112 11.68 -3.46 7.27
CA ALA A 112 11.31 -2.16 7.83
C ALA A 112 10.27 -2.28 8.96
N LEU A 113 9.36 -3.26 8.90
CA LEU A 113 8.41 -3.54 9.98
C LEU A 113 9.10 -4.07 11.25
N LYS A 114 10.18 -4.84 11.10
CA LYS A 114 10.91 -5.45 12.23
C LYS A 114 11.90 -4.48 12.89
N THR A 115 12.36 -3.46 12.17
CA THR A 115 13.27 -2.45 12.73
C THR A 115 12.57 -1.66 13.83
N LYS A 116 13.09 -1.72 15.05
CA LYS A 116 12.57 -0.95 16.18
C LYS A 116 13.06 0.50 16.11
N SER A 117 12.13 1.45 16.10
CA SER A 117 12.40 2.87 16.22
C SER A 117 12.88 3.22 17.64
N ARG A 118 13.65 4.31 17.74
CA ARG A 118 13.98 4.96 19.02
C ARG A 118 13.30 6.33 19.17
N LYS A 119 12.45 6.72 18.21
CA LYS A 119 11.82 8.04 18.21
C LYS A 119 10.79 8.15 19.33
N THR A 120 10.88 9.23 20.09
CA THR A 120 9.97 9.58 21.20
C THR A 120 9.03 10.74 20.85
N THR A 121 8.93 11.08 19.56
CA THR A 121 8.02 12.10 19.04
C THR A 121 7.21 11.56 17.87
N ILE A 122 5.97 12.01 17.76
CA ILE A 122 5.07 11.70 16.64
C ILE A 122 4.53 13.02 16.08
N PRO A 123 4.69 13.29 14.77
CA PRO A 123 4.14 14.51 14.19
C PRO A 123 2.61 14.56 14.30
N GLY A 124 2.07 15.79 14.35
CA GLY A 124 0.67 16.04 14.68
C GLY A 124 -0.38 15.51 13.69
N ASN A 125 -0.02 15.39 12.40
CA ASN A 125 -0.89 14.81 11.36
C ASN A 125 -0.24 13.57 10.78
N GLY A 126 -0.99 12.47 10.70
CA GLY A 126 -0.62 11.30 9.91
C GLY A 126 -1.03 9.98 10.56
N ALA A 127 -0.65 8.89 9.92
CA ALA A 127 -0.76 7.52 10.43
C ALA A 127 0.65 6.91 10.51
N TYR A 128 0.96 6.26 11.62
CA TYR A 128 2.30 5.81 11.97
C TYR A 128 2.28 4.35 12.44
N LEU A 129 3.26 3.56 12.01
CA LEU A 129 3.43 2.20 12.48
C LEU A 129 4.04 2.22 13.88
N VAL A 130 3.33 1.65 14.84
CA VAL A 130 3.80 1.56 16.23
C VAL A 130 5.01 0.61 16.28
N GLY A 131 6.05 0.98 17.03
CA GLY A 131 7.29 0.22 17.11
C GLY A 131 8.25 0.49 15.95
N SER A 132 7.77 0.56 14.70
CA SER A 132 8.65 0.81 13.53
C SER A 132 8.90 2.29 13.25
N ASP A 133 7.90 3.16 13.47
CA ASP A 133 8.06 4.60 13.27
C ASP A 133 8.45 5.32 14.56
N PHE A 134 7.94 4.86 15.71
CA PHE A 134 8.19 5.45 17.03
C PHE A 134 8.07 4.39 18.13
N LEU A 135 8.59 4.69 19.33
CA LEU A 135 8.53 3.80 20.48
C LEU A 135 7.11 3.74 21.08
N PRO A 136 6.61 2.56 21.50
CA PRO A 136 5.41 2.48 22.31
C PRO A 136 5.56 3.21 23.66
N GLY A 137 4.42 3.57 24.26
CA GLY A 137 4.36 4.23 25.56
C GLY A 137 3.29 5.32 25.62
N THR A 138 3.36 6.14 26.66
CA THR A 138 2.42 7.23 26.89
C THR A 138 2.91 8.49 26.19
N TYR A 139 2.03 9.12 25.41
CA TYR A 139 2.31 10.33 24.65
C TYR A 139 1.37 11.45 25.04
N ARG A 140 1.88 12.69 25.01
CA ARG A 140 1.12 13.90 25.26
C ARG A 140 1.17 14.82 24.05
N SER A 141 0.02 15.34 23.66
CA SER A 141 -0.13 16.50 22.77
C SER A 141 -0.79 17.63 23.54
N SER A 142 -0.17 18.81 23.56
CA SER A 142 -0.63 19.98 24.33
C SER A 142 -0.84 21.19 23.43
N GLY A 143 -1.74 22.09 23.85
CA GLY A 143 -2.00 23.33 23.12
C GLY A 143 -2.79 23.15 21.83
N ASN A 144 -3.60 22.09 21.74
CA ASN A 144 -4.43 21.83 20.57
C ASN A 144 -5.57 22.86 20.50
N THR A 145 -5.48 23.81 19.56
CA THR A 145 -6.53 24.82 19.34
C THR A 145 -7.66 24.33 18.43
N GLN A 146 -7.40 23.25 17.68
CA GLN A 146 -8.39 22.55 16.86
C GLN A 146 -8.82 21.24 17.54
N SER A 147 -9.89 20.63 17.04
CA SER A 147 -10.32 19.28 17.45
C SER A 147 -9.27 18.25 17.04
N CYS A 148 -8.30 18.03 17.93
CA CYS A 148 -7.27 17.02 17.82
C CYS A 148 -7.93 15.65 17.97
N TYR A 149 -7.77 14.82 16.96
CA TYR A 149 -8.24 13.44 16.92
C TYR A 149 -7.05 12.49 16.96
N TRP A 150 -7.16 11.41 17.73
CA TRP A 150 -6.24 10.28 17.63
C TRP A 150 -6.99 8.95 17.67
N GLU A 151 -6.41 7.93 17.05
CA GLU A 151 -6.86 6.55 17.15
C GLU A 151 -5.69 5.57 17.20
N ARG A 152 -5.87 4.49 17.95
CA ARG A 152 -5.05 3.27 17.92
C ARG A 152 -5.81 2.22 17.15
N ALA A 153 -5.14 1.49 16.25
CA ALA A 153 -5.80 0.50 15.39
C ALA A 153 -4.99 -0.80 15.26
N ARG A 154 -5.71 -1.90 15.00
CA ARG A 154 -5.16 -3.25 14.80
C ARG A 154 -4.45 -3.42 13.46
N SER A 155 -4.70 -2.54 12.50
CA SER A 155 -4.01 -2.50 11.21
C SER A 155 -4.20 -1.13 10.55
N ALA A 156 -3.51 -0.88 9.43
CA ALA A 156 -3.72 0.32 8.62
C ALA A 156 -4.84 0.14 7.59
N ASP A 157 -5.80 -0.77 7.80
CA ASP A 157 -6.83 -1.07 6.80
C ASP A 157 -7.92 0.00 6.69
N GLY A 158 -7.98 0.90 7.68
CA GLY A 158 -8.87 2.06 7.82
C GLY A 158 -10.34 1.72 8.04
N THR A 159 -10.63 0.50 8.52
CA THR A 159 -11.98 0.12 8.91
C THR A 159 -12.26 0.53 10.35
N SER A 160 -13.48 0.95 10.66
CA SER A 160 -13.89 1.27 12.04
C SER A 160 -13.80 0.07 12.97
N ALA A 161 -14.07 -1.14 12.47
CA ALA A 161 -13.91 -2.39 13.23
C ALA A 161 -12.46 -2.67 13.64
N GLY A 162 -11.48 -2.04 12.98
CA GLY A 162 -10.07 -2.14 13.33
C GLY A 162 -9.63 -1.17 14.43
N ILE A 163 -10.46 -0.20 14.81
CA ILE A 163 -10.16 0.79 15.85
C ILE A 163 -10.18 0.10 17.22
N ILE A 164 -9.10 0.29 17.98
CA ILE A 164 -8.93 -0.22 19.35
C ILE A 164 -9.46 0.83 20.34
N ALA A 165 -9.05 2.08 20.13
CA ALA A 165 -9.48 3.23 20.92
C ALA A 165 -9.29 4.49 20.09
N ASN A 166 -10.11 5.50 20.34
CA ASN A 166 -9.96 6.82 19.75
C ASN A 166 -10.47 7.90 20.71
N GLU A 167 -10.09 9.14 20.43
CA GLU A 167 -10.56 10.30 21.16
C GLU A 167 -10.52 11.54 20.26
N ILE A 168 -11.39 12.51 20.56
CA ILE A 168 -11.38 13.83 19.95
C ILE A 168 -11.59 14.90 21.01
N SER A 169 -10.69 15.87 21.09
CA SER A 169 -10.81 16.99 22.03
C SER A 169 -9.96 18.19 21.61
N THR A 170 -10.03 19.28 22.38
CA THR A 170 -9.12 20.44 22.31
C THR A 170 -8.24 20.48 23.55
N GLY A 171 -7.25 21.38 23.59
CA GLY A 171 -6.36 21.52 24.74
C GLY A 171 -5.30 20.42 24.81
N GLN A 172 -5.26 19.67 25.90
CA GLN A 172 -4.29 18.59 26.10
C GLN A 172 -4.96 17.23 25.90
N LEU A 173 -4.29 16.34 25.16
CA LEU A 173 -4.67 14.95 25.03
C LEU A 173 -3.50 14.04 25.44
N ILE A 174 -3.83 12.88 25.99
CA ILE A 174 -2.89 11.82 26.37
C ILE A 174 -3.31 10.55 25.65
N ALA A 175 -2.34 9.84 25.06
CA ALA A 175 -2.56 8.55 24.43
C ALA A 175 -1.58 7.53 25.02
N GLU A 176 -2.09 6.46 25.61
CA GLU A 176 -1.30 5.27 25.95
C GLU A 176 -1.28 4.33 24.75
N ILE A 177 -0.10 4.19 24.13
CA ILE A 177 0.10 3.42 22.90
C ILE A 177 0.82 2.13 23.24
N SER A 178 0.12 1.00 23.11
CA SER A 178 0.65 -0.32 23.41
C SER A 178 1.60 -0.80 22.33
N ALA A 179 2.60 -1.61 22.71
CA ALA A 179 3.48 -2.27 21.75
C ALA A 179 2.75 -3.26 20.81
N THR A 180 1.52 -3.66 21.16
CA THR A 180 0.67 -4.54 20.34
C THR A 180 -0.23 -3.77 19.38
N ASP A 181 -0.32 -2.45 19.50
CA ASP A 181 -1.04 -1.64 18.52
C ASP A 181 -0.27 -1.69 17.20
N ALA A 182 -0.96 -1.73 16.07
CA ALA A 182 -0.29 -1.72 14.78
C ALA A 182 -0.06 -0.29 14.28
N VAL A 183 -1.06 0.58 14.49
CA VAL A 183 -1.09 1.94 13.94
C VAL A 183 -1.55 2.92 15.00
N PHE A 184 -0.88 4.07 15.05
CA PHE A 184 -1.38 5.29 15.67
C PHE A 184 -1.65 6.33 14.59
N LYS A 185 -2.90 6.78 14.46
CA LYS A 185 -3.29 7.83 13.53
C LYS A 185 -3.71 9.06 14.33
N THR A 186 -3.29 10.23 13.88
CA THR A 186 -3.57 11.51 14.53
C THR A 186 -3.84 12.59 13.49
N SER A 187 -4.76 13.50 13.82
CA SER A 187 -5.20 14.58 12.95
C SER A 187 -5.47 15.83 13.76
N ARG A 188 -5.01 16.98 13.25
CA ARG A 188 -5.17 18.32 13.85
C ARG A 188 -4.60 18.42 15.27
N CYS A 189 -3.62 17.58 15.57
CA CYS A 189 -2.92 17.61 16.84
C CYS A 189 -1.61 18.40 16.72
N ALA A 190 -1.12 18.95 17.82
CA ALA A 190 0.27 19.32 17.98
C ALA A 190 1.16 18.06 17.96
N THR A 191 2.47 18.26 17.91
CA THR A 191 3.42 17.14 17.98
C THR A 191 3.26 16.41 19.31
N TRP A 192 3.06 15.09 19.22
CA TRP A 192 3.02 14.23 20.40
C TRP A 192 4.43 13.98 20.91
N ARG A 193 4.63 14.10 22.22
CA ARG A 193 5.89 13.81 22.90
C ARG A 193 5.67 12.71 23.92
N ARG A 194 6.55 11.71 23.94
CA ARG A 194 6.50 10.64 24.93
C ARG A 194 6.68 11.24 26.34
N VAL A 195 5.94 10.71 27.30
CA VAL A 195 5.99 11.07 28.72
C VAL A 195 6.71 9.95 29.46
N GLY A 196 7.68 10.32 30.30
CA GLY A 196 8.64 9.38 30.91
C GLY A 196 9.72 8.96 29.92
#